data_AF-A0AAV6IKD2-F1
#
_entry.id   AF-A0AAV6IKD2-F1
#
_cell.length_a   1.000
_cell.length_b   1.000
_cell.length_c   1.000
_cell.angle_alpha   90.00
_cell.angle_beta   90.00
_cell.angle_gamma   90.00
#
_symmetry.space_group_name_H-M   'P 1'
#
loop_
_entity.id
_entity.type
_entity.pdbx_description
1 polymer ?
#
loop_
_entity_poly.entity_id
_entity_poly.type
_entity_poly.pdbx_seq_one_letter_code
_entity_poly.pdbx_strand_id
1 'polypeptide(L)'
;MAKEESSNPKSRWSLTGMTALVTGGTRGIGHAIVEELATLGATVYTCSRNEAELNRCLQGWAAKGFSVSGSVCDASSRPQREQLFDKVSSLFNGKLNILVSYPLICTLCIGFYTLGMHL
;
A
#
# COMPACT_ATOMS: atom_id res chain seq x y z
N MET A 1 -30.35 -31.05 10.05
CA MET A 1 -30.39 -29.72 10.70
C MET A 1 -29.25 -28.91 10.11
N ALA A 2 -29.58 -27.87 9.34
CA ALA A 2 -28.60 -27.01 8.69
C ALA A 2 -27.78 -26.26 9.75
N LYS A 3 -26.44 -26.27 9.63
CA LYS A 3 -25.56 -25.45 10.46
C LYS A 3 -25.69 -24.00 10.00
N GLU A 4 -26.08 -23.13 10.93
CA GLU A 4 -26.03 -21.68 10.78
C GLU A 4 -24.58 -21.23 10.51
N GLU A 5 -24.31 -20.81 9.29
CA GLU A 5 -23.14 -19.98 8.99
C GLU A 5 -23.40 -18.57 9.52
N SER A 6 -22.91 -18.31 10.73
CA SER A 6 -22.76 -16.96 11.26
C SER A 6 -21.74 -16.21 10.42
N SER A 7 -22.21 -15.55 9.35
CA SER A 7 -21.35 -14.69 8.52
C SER A 7 -21.00 -13.42 9.31
N ASN A 8 -19.87 -13.48 10.04
CA ASN A 8 -19.25 -12.29 10.58
C ASN A 8 -18.89 -11.37 9.39
N PRO A 9 -19.44 -10.16 9.27
CA PRO A 9 -19.16 -9.29 8.12
C PRO A 9 -17.66 -9.00 7.94
N LYS A 10 -16.83 -9.17 8.98
CA LYS A 10 -15.36 -9.08 8.86
C LYS A 10 -14.73 -10.21 8.02
N SER A 11 -15.35 -11.38 7.88
CA SER A 11 -14.73 -12.50 7.17
C SER A 11 -14.69 -12.29 5.65
N ARG A 12 -15.73 -11.65 5.08
CA ARG A 12 -15.79 -11.35 3.64
C ARG A 12 -14.81 -10.27 3.19
N TRP A 13 -14.36 -9.41 4.11
CA TRP A 13 -13.56 -8.23 3.82
C TRP A 13 -12.16 -8.29 4.42
N SER A 14 -11.76 -9.46 4.94
CA SER A 14 -10.42 -9.68 5.48
C SER A 14 -9.37 -9.62 4.36
N LEU A 15 -8.36 -8.79 4.54
CA LEU A 15 -7.18 -8.69 3.68
C LEU A 15 -5.94 -9.30 4.35
N THR A 16 -6.12 -10.10 5.40
CA THR A 16 -5.02 -10.80 6.07
C THR A 16 -4.19 -11.61 5.08
N GLY A 17 -2.88 -11.37 5.08
CA GLY A 17 -1.93 -12.02 4.17
C GLY A 17 -1.85 -11.41 2.76
N MET A 18 -2.62 -10.36 2.49
CA MET A 18 -2.48 -9.52 1.30
C MET A 18 -1.48 -8.41 1.56
N THR A 19 -0.80 -8.01 0.49
CA THR A 19 0.16 -6.91 0.51
C THR A 19 -0.34 -5.75 -0.33
N ALA A 20 -0.10 -4.53 0.13
CA ALA A 20 -0.54 -3.33 -0.57
C ALA A 20 0.57 -2.30 -0.69
N LEU A 21 0.65 -1.62 -1.83
CA LEU A 21 1.46 -0.42 -2.04
C LEU A 21 0.52 0.78 -2.23
N VAL A 22 0.64 1.79 -1.37
CA VAL A 22 -0.12 3.04 -1.48
C VAL A 22 0.83 4.21 -1.69
N THR A 23 0.82 4.81 -2.88
CA THR A 23 1.60 6.02 -3.14
C THR A 23 0.88 7.24 -2.55
N GLY A 24 1.62 8.13 -1.88
CA GLY A 24 1.03 9.32 -1.24
C GLY A 24 0.15 9.02 -0.02
N GLY A 25 0.41 7.93 0.71
CA GLY A 25 -0.43 7.47 1.81
C GLY A 25 -0.35 8.28 3.10
N THR A 26 0.37 9.39 3.15
CA THR A 26 0.56 10.17 4.40
C THR A 26 -0.52 11.21 4.65
N ARG A 27 -1.39 11.50 3.67
CA ARG A 27 -2.41 12.56 3.77
C ARG A 27 -3.70 12.20 3.02
N GLY A 28 -4.79 12.87 3.39
CA GLY A 28 -6.05 12.85 2.65
C GLY A 28 -6.59 11.45 2.43
N ILE A 29 -7.01 11.17 1.19
CA ILE A 29 -7.57 9.86 0.82
C ILE A 29 -6.52 8.76 0.96
N GLY A 30 -5.26 9.01 0.63
CA GLY A 30 -4.18 8.02 0.76
C GLY A 30 -4.00 7.54 2.19
N HIS A 31 -4.05 8.46 3.15
CA HIS A 31 -4.02 8.13 4.58
C HIS A 31 -5.18 7.23 4.99
N ALA A 32 -6.40 7.61 4.59
CA ALA A 32 -7.59 6.82 4.89
C ALA A 32 -7.52 5.42 4.27
N ILE A 33 -6.99 5.28 3.05
CA ILE A 33 -6.81 3.98 2.41
C ILE A 33 -5.76 3.13 3.14
N VAL A 34 -4.62 3.70 3.54
CA VAL A 34 -3.62 2.96 4.34
C VAL A 34 -4.26 2.45 5.63
N GLU A 35 -5.02 3.29 6.33
CA GLU A 35 -5.68 2.90 7.58
C GLU A 35 -6.73 1.81 7.37
N GLU A 36 -7.56 1.91 6.33
CA GLU A 36 -8.58 0.90 6.07
C GLU A 36 -7.96 -0.44 5.66
N LEU A 37 -6.99 -0.43 4.75
CA LEU A 37 -6.29 -1.66 4.33
C LEU A 37 -5.61 -2.35 5.51
N ALA A 38 -4.94 -1.58 6.37
CA ALA A 38 -4.30 -2.11 7.57
C ALA A 38 -5.32 -2.62 8.61
N THR A 39 -6.46 -1.94 8.76
CA THR A 39 -7.57 -2.36 9.64
C THR A 39 -8.16 -3.70 9.18
N LEU A 40 -8.20 -3.94 7.87
CA LEU A 40 -8.63 -5.21 7.28
C LEU A 40 -7.53 -6.30 7.33
N GLY A 41 -6.33 -6.00 7.85
CA GLY A 41 -5.26 -6.97 8.07
C GLY A 41 -4.22 -7.06 6.95
N ALA A 42 -4.24 -6.16 5.97
CA ALA A 42 -3.22 -6.12 4.93
C ALA A 42 -1.87 -5.63 5.49
N THR A 43 -0.77 -6.15 4.94
CA THR A 43 0.55 -5.55 5.12
C THR A 43 0.71 -4.43 4.11
N VAL A 44 0.82 -3.20 4.57
CA VAL A 44 0.84 -2.02 3.69
C VAL A 44 2.24 -1.42 3.62
N TYR A 45 2.68 -1.07 2.41
CA TYR A 45 3.82 -0.23 2.17
C TYR A 45 3.33 1.11 1.60
N THR A 46 3.83 2.23 2.13
CA THR A 46 3.49 3.55 1.61
C THR A 46 4.72 4.38 1.27
N CYS A 47 4.56 5.37 0.41
CA CYS A 47 5.62 6.31 0.11
C CYS A 47 5.09 7.75 0.07
N SER A 48 5.96 8.69 0.43
CA SER A 48 5.68 10.13 0.28
C SER A 48 6.97 10.90 0.04
N ARG A 49 6.86 12.18 -0.33
CA ARG A 49 8.03 13.06 -0.49
C ARG A 49 8.48 13.71 0.82
N ASN A 50 7.63 13.70 1.84
CA ASN A 50 7.89 14.38 3.11
C ASN A 50 8.21 13.35 4.19
N GLU A 51 9.49 13.26 4.53
CA GLU A 51 10.00 12.31 5.53
C GLU A 51 9.39 12.53 6.92
N ALA A 52 9.26 13.77 7.35
CA ALA A 52 8.70 14.08 8.68
C ALA A 52 7.23 13.65 8.79
N GLU A 53 6.43 13.92 7.76
CA GLU A 53 5.03 13.46 7.72
C GLU A 53 4.94 11.93 7.64
N LEU A 54 5.80 11.30 6.84
CA LEU A 54 5.87 9.84 6.73
C LEU A 54 6.16 9.19 8.08
N ASN A 55 7.22 9.65 8.76
CA ASN A 55 7.63 9.09 10.04
C ASN A 55 6.55 9.28 11.11
N ARG A 56 5.87 10.43 11.13
CA ARG A 56 4.73 10.68 12.03
C ARG A 56 3.60 9.68 11.77
N CYS A 57 3.24 9.44 10.52
CA CYS A 57 2.18 8.49 10.18
C CYS A 57 2.57 7.04 10.52
N LEU A 58 3.81 6.63 10.22
CA LEU A 58 4.33 5.30 10.57
C LEU A 58 4.28 5.04 12.08
N GLN A 59 4.69 6.02 12.90
CA GLN A 59 4.57 5.91 14.35
C GLN A 59 3.11 5.78 14.80
N GLY A 60 2.20 6.57 14.21
CA GLY A 60 0.77 6.51 14.50
C GLY A 60 0.14 5.16 14.15
N TRP A 61 0.50 4.57 13.00
CA TRP A 61 0.02 3.26 12.59
C TRP A 61 0.63 2.13 13.43
N ALA A 62 1.92 2.21 13.75
CA ALA A 62 2.57 1.26 14.65
C ALA A 62 1.91 1.25 16.05
N ALA A 63 1.56 2.43 16.59
CA ALA A 63 0.84 2.54 17.85
C ALA A 63 -0.57 1.91 17.82
N LYS A 64 -1.20 1.82 16.64
CA LYS A 64 -2.47 1.11 16.41
C LYS A 64 -2.30 -0.40 16.19
N GLY A 65 -1.06 -0.90 16.15
CA GLY A 65 -0.75 -2.30 15.85
C GLY A 65 -0.87 -2.65 14.36
N PHE A 66 -0.82 -1.65 13.48
CA PHE A 66 -0.93 -1.86 12.04
C PHE A 66 0.42 -2.21 11.41
N SER A 67 0.41 -3.17 10.49
CA SER A 67 1.58 -3.58 9.70
C SER A 67 1.80 -2.62 8.53
N VAL A 68 2.29 -1.41 8.81
CA VAL A 68 2.59 -0.39 7.80
C VAL A 68 4.07 -0.02 7.81
N SER A 69 4.70 -0.14 6.64
CA SER A 69 6.07 0.32 6.37
C SER A 69 6.06 1.41 5.31
N GLY A 70 7.15 2.14 5.16
CA GLY A 70 7.25 3.10 4.06
C GLY A 70 8.63 3.70 3.86
N SER A 71 8.81 4.38 2.74
CA SER A 71 10.02 5.15 2.44
C SER A 71 9.73 6.43 1.69
N VAL A 72 10.69 7.36 1.77
CA VAL A 72 10.64 8.58 0.98
C VAL A 72 10.81 8.22 -0.50
N CYS A 73 9.88 8.68 -1.33
CA CYS A 73 9.94 8.51 -2.78
C CYS A 73 9.15 9.62 -3.46
N ASP A 74 9.75 10.23 -4.47
CA ASP A 74 9.06 11.04 -5.45
C ASP A 74 8.54 10.17 -6.59
N ALA A 75 7.22 9.94 -6.58
CA ALA A 75 6.55 9.15 -7.61
C ALA A 75 6.65 9.77 -9.02
N SER A 76 6.99 11.05 -9.16
CA SER A 76 7.23 11.67 -10.46
C SER A 76 8.58 11.26 -11.07
N SER A 77 9.55 10.89 -10.23
CA SER A 77 10.88 10.49 -10.65
C SER A 77 10.92 9.01 -11.05
N ARG A 78 11.21 8.74 -12.32
CA ARG A 78 11.36 7.37 -12.84
C ARG A 78 12.35 6.51 -12.03
N PRO A 79 13.61 6.93 -11.80
CA PRO A 79 14.55 6.10 -11.05
C PRO A 79 14.08 5.82 -9.62
N GLN A 80 13.39 6.77 -8.97
CA GLN A 80 12.85 6.54 -7.63
C GLN A 80 11.65 5.58 -7.64
N ARG A 81 10.80 5.62 -8.67
CA ARG A 81 9.74 4.61 -8.85
C ARG A 81 10.31 3.21 -9.01
N GLU A 82 11.31 3.03 -9.86
CA GLU A 82 11.96 1.73 -10.08
C GLU A 82 12.54 1.20 -8.75
N GLN A 83 13.28 2.04 -8.01
CA GLN A 83 13.79 1.68 -6.67
C GLN A 83 12.68 1.36 -5.65
N LEU A 84 11.55 2.07 -5.71
CA LEU A 84 10.40 1.79 -4.84
C LEU A 84 9.83 0.40 -5.15
N PHE A 85 9.65 0.07 -6.42
CA PHE A 85 9.16 -1.24 -6.83
C PHE A 85 10.12 -2.36 -6.44
N ASP A 86 11.44 -2.18 -6.60
CA ASP A 86 12.44 -3.16 -6.16
C ASP A 86 12.38 -3.42 -4.66
N LYS A 87 12.27 -2.35 -3.86
CA LYS A 87 12.10 -2.44 -2.40
C LYS A 87 10.82 -3.19 -2.03
N VAL A 88 9.70 -2.83 -2.65
CA VAL A 88 8.38 -3.42 -2.38
C VAL A 88 8.37 -4.89 -2.79
N SER A 89 8.92 -5.23 -3.96
CA SER A 89 9.07 -6.60 -4.42
C SER A 89 9.92 -7.42 -3.45
N SER A 90 11.06 -6.88 -2.99
CA SER A 90 11.91 -7.55 -2.01
C SER A 90 11.20 -7.79 -0.68
N LEU A 91 10.47 -6.77 -0.18
CA LEU A 91 9.76 -6.84 1.10
C LEU A 91 8.56 -7.78 1.08
N PHE A 92 7.90 -7.88 -0.07
CA PHE A 92 6.70 -8.70 -0.24
C PHE A 92 6.98 -10.04 -0.93
N ASN A 93 8.26 -10.42 -1.05
CA ASN A 93 8.69 -11.66 -1.72
C ASN A 93 8.07 -11.83 -3.12
N GLY A 94 8.05 -10.74 -3.91
CA GLY A 94 7.50 -10.68 -5.26
C GLY A 94 5.97 -10.60 -5.34
N LYS A 95 5.26 -10.70 -4.22
CA LYS A 95 3.79 -10.74 -4.21
C LYS A 95 3.21 -9.38 -3.83
N LEU A 96 2.85 -8.55 -4.81
CA LEU A 96 2.08 -7.33 -4.59
C LEU A 96 0.61 -7.55 -4.99
N ASN A 97 -0.32 -7.52 -4.02
CA ASN A 97 -1.74 -7.78 -4.29
C ASN A 97 -2.53 -6.53 -4.67
N ILE A 98 -2.23 -5.41 -4.02
CA ILE A 98 -3.01 -4.17 -4.14
C ILE A 98 -2.05 -3.03 -4.46
N LEU A 99 -2.31 -2.29 -5.54
CA LEU A 99 -1.62 -1.04 -5.85
C LEU A 99 -2.62 0.10 -5.87
N VAL A 100 -2.38 1.11 -5.03
CA VAL A 100 -3.14 2.35 -5.00
C VAL A 100 -2.21 3.47 -5.40
N SER A 101 -2.54 4.12 -6.52
CA SER A 101 -1.82 5.29 -7.01
C SER A 101 -2.81 6.41 -7.31
N TYR A 102 -2.56 7.60 -6.76
CA TYR A 102 -3.41 8.77 -7.02
C TYR A 102 -2.87 9.59 -8.19
N PRO A 103 -3.65 9.76 -9.28
CA PRO A 103 -3.26 10.60 -10.39
C PRO A 103 -3.58 12.06 -10.05
N LEU A 104 -2.64 12.77 -9.44
CA LEU A 104 -2.57 14.24 -9.60
C LEU A 104 -1.32 14.69 -10.35
N ILE A 105 -0.35 13.80 -10.57
CA ILE A 105 0.73 13.97 -11.54
C ILE A 105 1.28 12.59 -11.92
N CYS A 106 0.95 12.11 -13.12
CA CYS A 106 1.79 11.27 -13.98
C CYS A 106 0.95 10.63 -15.09
N THR A 107 0.86 11.32 -16.23
CA THR A 107 0.53 10.72 -17.52
C THR A 107 1.52 9.61 -17.93
N LEU A 108 2.62 9.41 -17.18
CA LEU A 108 3.68 8.43 -17.47
C LEU A 108 3.42 6.98 -17.03
N CYS A 109 2.49 6.71 -16.10
CA CYS A 109 2.32 5.34 -15.59
C CYS A 109 1.54 4.40 -16.54
N ILE A 110 0.81 4.96 -17.52
CA ILE A 110 0.09 4.16 -18.52
C ILE A 110 1.07 3.43 -19.47
N GLY A 111 2.30 3.93 -19.63
CA GLY A 111 3.31 3.32 -20.50
C GLY A 111 4.04 2.09 -19.92
N PHE A 112 4.00 1.86 -18.59
CA PHE A 112 4.75 0.78 -17.95
C PHE A 112 3.97 -0.55 -17.86
N TYR A 113 2.63 -0.50 -17.84
CA TYR A 113 1.82 -1.73 -17.81
C TYR A 113 1.78 -2.47 -19.16
N THR A 114 2.05 -1.79 -20.28
CA THR A 114 2.05 -2.41 -21.61
C THR A 114 3.42 -2.97 -22.02
N LEU A 115 4.48 -2.66 -21.29
CA LEU A 115 5.85 -3.14 -21.57
C LEU A 115 6.42 -3.88 -20.35
N GLY A 116 5.91 -5.09 -20.12
CA GLY A 116 6.63 -6.19 -19.47
C GLY A 116 7.33 -5.89 -18.14
N MET A 117 6.59 -5.92 -17.04
CA MET A 117 7.12 -6.37 -15.76
C MET A 117 6.52 -7.74 -15.47
N HIS A 118 7.30 -8.79 -15.71
CA HIS A 118 7.10 -10.06 -15.01
C HIS A 118 7.46 -9.80 -13.55
N LEU A 119 6.43 -9.80 -12.69
CA LEU A 119 6.56 -10.10 -11.27
C LEU A 119 7.00 -11.54 -11.08
#